data_AF-A0A959X1L3-F1
#
_entry.id   AF-A0A959X1L3-F1
#
_cell.length_a   1.000
_cell.length_b   1.000
_cell.length_c   1.000
_cell.angle_alpha   90.00
_cell.angle_beta   90.00
_cell.angle_gamma   90.00
#
_symmetry.space_group_name_H-M   'P 1'
#
loop_
_entity.id
_entity.type
_entity.pdbx_description
1 polymer ?
#
loop_
_entity_poly.entity_id
_entity_poly.type
_entity_poly.pdbx_seq_one_letter_code
_entity_poly.pdbx_strand_id
1 'polypeptide(L)'
;VEGRSGAWVRADSRGPDRKLAAIGLQVSRKVTMHGFALNCSNDLRPFGKIIPCGISDAGVTSISQEVSREVKPADVVERMELELASLENAGIIDSFEPATAAAPLDLSGLHGLSHAAN
;
A
#
# COMPACT_ATOMS: atom_id res chain seq x y z
N VAL A 1 -0.55 0.47 -16.46
CA VAL A 1 0.06 -0.46 -17.42
C VAL A 1 -0.94 -1.57 -17.65
N GLU A 2 -1.30 -1.85 -18.90
CA GLU A 2 -2.37 -2.79 -19.21
C GLU A 2 -2.06 -4.19 -18.66
N GLY A 3 -3.08 -4.85 -18.10
CA GLY A 3 -2.96 -6.20 -17.53
C GLY A 3 -2.18 -6.31 -16.22
N ARG A 4 -1.62 -5.22 -15.66
CA ARG A 4 -0.81 -5.25 -14.43
C ARG A 4 -1.51 -4.56 -13.27
N SER A 5 -1.78 -5.30 -12.19
CA SER A 5 -2.41 -4.76 -10.98
C SER A 5 -1.53 -3.72 -10.28
N GLY A 6 -2.16 -2.81 -9.54
CA GLY A 6 -1.49 -1.79 -8.74
C GLY A 6 -1.34 -0.44 -9.46
N ALA A 7 -0.61 0.48 -8.83
CA ALA A 7 -0.33 1.79 -9.40
C ALA A 7 1.07 1.80 -10.03
N TRP A 8 1.18 2.44 -11.21
CA TRP A 8 2.37 2.42 -12.03
C TRP A 8 2.70 3.81 -12.54
N VAL A 9 3.98 4.16 -12.52
CA VAL A 9 4.50 5.27 -13.33
C VAL A 9 4.85 4.70 -14.70
N ARG A 10 4.35 5.35 -15.75
CA ARG A 10 4.60 4.91 -17.13
C ARG A 10 6.06 5.15 -17.50
N ALA A 11 6.56 4.35 -18.44
CA ALA A 11 7.87 4.53 -19.04
C ALA A 11 8.07 5.97 -19.51
N ASP A 12 9.23 6.53 -19.18
CA ASP A 12 9.65 7.89 -19.50
C ASP A 12 11.17 7.92 -19.71
N SER A 13 11.77 9.11 -19.78
CA SER A 13 13.22 9.29 -19.95
C SER A 13 14.06 8.68 -18.81
N ARG A 14 13.45 8.29 -17.68
CA ARG A 14 14.14 7.68 -16.53
C ARG A 14 14.12 6.15 -16.57
N GLY A 15 13.35 5.53 -17.45
CA GLY A 15 13.35 4.08 -17.62
C GLY A 15 11.99 3.48 -18.00
N PRO A 16 11.85 2.14 -17.86
CA PRO A 16 10.62 1.44 -18.20
C PRO A 16 9.48 1.80 -17.23
N ASP A 17 8.32 1.20 -17.47
CA ASP A 17 7.24 1.18 -16.50
C ASP A 17 7.76 0.72 -15.14
N ARG A 18 7.27 1.35 -14.08
CA ARG A 18 7.75 1.07 -12.71
C ARG A 18 6.62 1.12 -11.71
N LYS A 19 6.53 0.07 -10.89
CA LYS A 19 5.44 -0.11 -9.94
C LYS A 19 5.63 0.82 -8.75
N LEU A 20 4.63 1.66 -8.50
CA LEU A 20 4.59 2.59 -7.38
C LEU A 20 3.83 2.00 -6.18
N ALA A 21 2.75 1.26 -6.45
CA ALA A 21 1.98 0.58 -5.43
C ALA A 21 1.57 -0.84 -5.85
N ALA A 22 1.69 -1.78 -4.93
CA ALA A 22 1.11 -3.11 -5.07
C ALA A 22 -0.32 -3.11 -4.49
N ILE A 23 -1.20 -3.92 -5.09
CA ILE A 23 -2.52 -4.19 -4.55
C ILE A 23 -2.71 -5.70 -4.50
N GLY A 24 -3.18 -6.19 -3.36
CA GLY A 24 -3.48 -7.58 -3.11
C GLY A 24 -4.59 -7.61 -2.08
N LEU A 25 -5.78 -8.03 -2.51
CA LEU A 25 -6.97 -8.07 -1.67
C LEU A 25 -7.46 -9.51 -1.60
N GLN A 26 -8.00 -9.87 -0.43
CA GLN A 26 -8.75 -11.10 -0.26
C GLN A 26 -10.11 -10.74 0.33
N VAL A 27 -11.17 -11.42 -0.10
CA VAL A 27 -12.50 -11.28 0.49
C VAL A 27 -12.89 -12.59 1.16
N SER A 28 -13.26 -12.52 2.43
CA SER A 28 -13.77 -13.66 3.19
C SER A 28 -14.95 -13.21 4.03
N ARG A 29 -16.06 -13.97 4.00
CA ARG A 29 -17.29 -13.67 4.76
C ARG A 29 -17.76 -12.20 4.61
N LYS A 30 -17.69 -11.66 3.39
CA LYS A 30 -18.03 -10.26 3.06
C LYS A 30 -17.14 -9.19 3.70
N VAL A 31 -15.96 -9.56 4.21
CA VAL A 31 -14.97 -8.63 4.75
C VAL A 31 -13.70 -8.71 3.91
N THR A 32 -13.15 -7.56 3.54
CA THR A 32 -11.86 -7.45 2.83
C THR A 32 -10.69 -7.59 3.81
N MET A 33 -9.65 -8.30 3.41
CA MET A 33 -8.37 -8.42 4.10
C MET A 33 -7.23 -7.99 3.15
N HIS A 34 -6.07 -7.71 3.73
CA HIS A 34 -4.91 -7.10 3.06
C HIS A 34 -5.21 -5.66 2.61
N GLY A 35 -4.93 -5.30 1.36
CA GLY A 35 -5.06 -3.93 0.90
C GLY A 35 -4.13 -3.60 -0.26
N PHE A 36 -3.51 -2.43 -0.15
CA PHE A 36 -2.45 -1.99 -1.03
C PHE A 36 -1.22 -1.60 -0.22
N ALA A 37 -0.07 -1.56 -0.89
CA ALA A 37 1.19 -1.09 -0.34
C ALA A 37 1.77 -0.03 -1.28
N LEU A 38 1.87 1.20 -0.81
CA LEU A 38 2.39 2.35 -1.55
C LEU A 38 3.85 2.60 -1.15
N ASN A 39 4.75 2.56 -2.12
CA ASN A 39 6.16 2.88 -1.87
C ASN A 39 6.33 4.39 -1.69
N CYS A 40 6.57 4.85 -0.46
CA CYS A 40 6.75 6.28 -0.16
C CYS A 40 8.23 6.66 -0.16
N SER A 41 8.99 6.12 0.79
CA SER A 41 10.44 6.37 1.01
C SER A 41 11.21 5.10 1.38
N ASN A 42 10.59 3.93 1.27
CA ASN A 42 11.23 2.65 1.58
C ASN A 42 12.38 2.34 0.63
N ASP A 43 13.34 1.56 1.13
CA ASP A 43 14.42 1.00 0.34
C ASP A 43 13.86 0.02 -0.71
N LEU A 44 14.24 0.23 -1.97
CA LEU A 44 13.79 -0.59 -3.09
C LEU A 44 14.78 -1.72 -3.43
N ARG A 45 15.99 -1.74 -2.85
CA ARG A 45 16.98 -2.81 -3.08
C ARG A 45 16.45 -4.22 -2.84
N PRO A 46 15.57 -4.48 -1.84
CA PRO A 46 14.99 -5.81 -1.65
C PRO A 46 14.19 -6.34 -2.85
N PHE A 47 13.57 -5.48 -3.66
CA PHE A 47 12.82 -5.91 -4.85
C PHE A 47 13.73 -6.53 -5.92
N GLY A 48 15.01 -6.16 -5.97
CA GLY A 48 15.99 -6.77 -6.89
C GLY A 48 16.35 -8.23 -6.55
N LYS A 49 15.88 -8.76 -5.41
CA LYS A 49 16.10 -10.15 -4.98
C LYS A 49 14.92 -11.07 -5.28
N ILE A 50 13.84 -10.54 -5.86
CA ILE A 50 12.61 -11.27 -6.17
C ILE A 50 12.14 -10.94 -7.59
N ILE A 51 11.20 -11.72 -8.12
CA ILE A 51 10.42 -11.34 -9.31
C ILE A 51 9.04 -10.87 -8.81
N PRO A 52 8.87 -9.58 -8.51
CA PRO A 52 7.67 -9.08 -7.86
C PRO A 52 6.45 -9.23 -8.78
N CYS A 53 5.39 -9.86 -8.26
CA CYS A 53 4.16 -10.13 -9.02
C CYS A 53 4.37 -10.93 -10.32
N GLY A 54 5.48 -11.68 -10.46
CA GLY A 54 5.80 -12.43 -11.69
C GLY A 54 6.25 -11.56 -12.87
N ILE A 55 6.55 -10.29 -12.64
CA ILE A 55 6.90 -9.32 -13.68
C ILE A 55 8.42 -9.10 -13.66
N SER A 56 9.09 -9.43 -14.77
CA SER A 56 10.55 -9.31 -14.90
C SER A 56 11.00 -8.18 -15.84
N ASP A 57 10.07 -7.56 -16.57
CA ASP A 57 10.31 -6.56 -17.61
C ASP A 57 9.97 -5.12 -17.18
N ALA A 58 9.81 -4.88 -15.88
CA ALA A 58 9.48 -3.58 -15.32
C ALA A 58 10.19 -3.32 -13.98
N GLY A 59 10.34 -2.03 -13.67
CA GLY A 59 10.96 -1.59 -12.42
C GLY A 59 9.98 -1.49 -11.26
N VAL A 60 10.51 -1.05 -10.12
CA VAL A 60 9.77 -0.54 -8.97
C VAL A 60 10.26 0.87 -8.66
N THR A 61 9.40 1.71 -8.11
CA THR A 61 9.75 3.06 -7.69
C THR A 61 9.07 3.41 -6.36
N SER A 62 9.43 4.57 -5.81
CA SER A 62 8.77 5.18 -4.66
C SER A 62 8.41 6.63 -4.98
N ILE A 63 7.44 7.21 -4.26
CA ILE A 63 7.10 8.63 -4.41
C ILE A 63 8.36 9.48 -4.26
N SER A 64 9.21 9.17 -3.29
CA SER A 64 10.43 9.92 -3.03
C SER A 64 11.38 9.94 -4.23
N GLN A 65 11.54 8.81 -4.93
CA GLN A 65 12.34 8.76 -6.16
C GLN A 65 11.68 9.55 -7.30
N GLU A 66 10.36 9.48 -7.42
CA GLU A 66 9.64 10.16 -8.50
C GLU A 66 9.66 11.68 -8.39
N VAL A 67 9.58 12.21 -7.17
CA VAL A 67 9.54 13.66 -6.90
C VAL A 67 10.87 14.23 -6.42
N SER A 68 11.93 13.41 -6.33
CA SER A 68 13.28 13.82 -5.92
C SER A 68 13.35 14.53 -4.57
N ARG A 69 12.48 14.15 -3.62
CA ARG A 69 12.49 14.61 -2.23
C ARG A 69 11.97 13.49 -1.33
N GLU A 70 12.32 13.50 -0.05
CA GLU A 70 11.75 12.53 0.88
C GLU A 70 10.23 12.75 1.04
N VAL A 71 9.47 11.66 0.90
CA VAL A 71 8.04 11.56 1.19
C VAL A 71 7.83 10.35 2.07
N LYS A 72 7.41 10.58 3.31
CA LYS A 72 7.11 9.56 4.31
C LYS A 72 5.66 9.11 4.19
N PRO A 73 5.32 7.91 4.68
CA PRO A 73 3.93 7.48 4.76
C PRO A 73 3.03 8.51 5.46
N ALA A 74 3.51 9.13 6.54
CA ALA A 74 2.77 10.17 7.27
C ALA A 74 2.37 11.37 6.40
N ASP A 75 3.17 11.72 5.38
CA ASP A 75 2.90 12.86 4.50
C ASP A 75 1.76 12.58 3.50
N VAL A 76 1.34 11.32 3.35
CA VAL A 76 0.33 10.90 2.36
C VAL A 76 -0.95 10.36 2.98
N VAL A 77 -0.98 10.11 4.30
CA VAL A 77 -2.15 9.55 4.99
C VAL A 77 -3.38 10.42 4.79
N GLU A 78 -3.29 11.72 5.11
CA GLU A 78 -4.43 12.65 4.99
C GLU A 78 -5.00 12.66 3.57
N ARG A 79 -4.12 12.74 2.56
CA ARG A 79 -4.57 12.70 1.16
C ARG A 79 -5.24 11.38 0.82
N MET A 80 -4.71 10.26 1.32
CA MET A 80 -5.29 8.94 1.06
C MET A 80 -6.68 8.80 1.67
N GLU A 81 -6.88 9.27 2.91
CA GLU A 81 -8.18 9.27 3.58
C GLU A 81 -9.22 10.08 2.81
N LEU A 82 -8.84 11.27 2.32
CA LEU A 82 -9.71 12.11 1.49
C LEU A 82 -10.10 11.42 0.18
N GLU A 83 -9.17 10.75 -0.49
CA GLU A 83 -9.46 10.03 -1.73
C GLU A 83 -10.39 8.83 -1.47
N LEU A 84 -10.17 8.05 -0.40
CA LEU A 84 -11.05 6.95 -0.03
C LEU A 84 -12.47 7.45 0.28
N ALA A 85 -12.60 8.51 1.08
CA ALA A 85 -13.90 9.12 1.41
C ALA A 85 -14.59 9.68 0.15
N SER A 86 -13.83 10.19 -0.82
CA SER A 86 -14.41 10.65 -2.09
C SER A 86 -15.08 9.53 -2.88
N LEU A 87 -14.57 8.30 -2.79
CA LEU A 87 -15.14 7.13 -3.47
C LEU A 87 -16.46 6.68 -2.83
N GLU A 88 -16.59 6.81 -1.51
CA GLU A 88 -17.86 6.61 -0.78
C GLU A 88 -18.90 7.62 -1.26
N ASN A 89 -18.53 8.90 -1.32
CA ASN A 89 -19.42 9.96 -1.79
C ASN A 89 -19.81 9.82 -3.28
N ALA A 90 -18.95 9.19 -4.09
CA ALA A 90 -19.23 8.87 -5.48
C ALA A 90 -20.20 7.68 -5.64
N GLY A 91 -20.64 7.05 -4.54
CA GLY A 91 -21.53 5.88 -4.57
C GLY A 91 -20.87 4.63 -5.15
N ILE A 92 -19.53 4.59 -5.20
CA ILE A 92 -18.77 3.43 -5.68
C ILE A 92 -18.73 2.33 -4.60
N ILE A 93 -18.88 2.72 -3.34
CA ILE A 93 -18.89 1.85 -2.17
C ILE A 93 -20.17 2.15 -1.39
N ASP A 94 -20.98 1.12 -1.15
CA ASP A 94 -22.10 1.21 -0.20
C ASP A 94 -21.56 1.17 1.24
N SER A 95 -22.28 1.81 2.16
CA SER A 95 -22.01 1.67 3.59
C SER A 95 -22.12 0.19 3.98
N PHE A 96 -21.03 -0.39 4.48
CA PHE A 96 -21.04 -1.74 5.03
C PHE A 96 -21.03 -1.66 6.55
N GLU A 97 -22.13 -2.10 7.17
CA GLU A 97 -22.16 -2.37 8.61
C GLU A 97 -21.58 -3.77 8.86
N PRO A 98 -20.39 -3.90 9.48
CA PRO A 98 -19.83 -5.21 9.77
C PRO A 98 -20.73 -5.93 10.78
N ALA A 99 -21.10 -7.18 10.47
CA ALA A 99 -22.01 -7.98 11.29
C ALA A 99 -21.51 -8.25 12.73
N THR A 100 -20.25 -7.94 13.04
CA THR A 100 -19.74 -7.80 14.41
C THR A 100 -18.45 -7.00 14.33
N ALA A 101 -18.31 -5.92 15.11
CA ALA A 101 -16.99 -5.34 15.35
C ALA A 101 -16.12 -6.44 16.01
N ALA A 102 -14.98 -6.77 15.42
CA ALA A 102 -13.97 -7.50 16.18
C ALA A 102 -13.72 -6.68 17.46
N ALA A 103 -13.82 -7.32 18.62
CA ALA A 103 -13.51 -6.66 19.88
C ALA A 103 -12.13 -5.96 19.73
N PRO A 104 -11.97 -4.72 20.22
CA PRO A 104 -10.69 -4.03 20.17
C PRO A 104 -9.60 -4.98 20.64
N LEU A 105 -8.49 -5.08 19.90
CA LEU A 105 -7.33 -5.80 20.38
C LEU A 105 -6.95 -5.17 21.73
N ASP A 106 -6.96 -5.97 22.79
CA ASP A 106 -6.50 -5.52 24.09
C ASP A 106 -4.98 -5.36 24.05
N LEU A 107 -4.54 -4.13 23.80
CA LEU A 107 -3.13 -3.77 23.73
C LEU A 107 -2.51 -3.52 25.12
N SER A 108 -3.26 -3.70 26.22
CA SER A 108 -2.75 -3.49 27.58
C SER A 108 -1.58 -4.43 27.92
N GLY A 109 -1.45 -5.57 27.21
CA GLY A 109 -0.34 -6.52 27.35
C GLY A 109 0.94 -6.17 26.59
N LEU A 110 0.96 -5.13 25.73
CA LEU A 110 2.13 -4.81 24.90
C LEU A 110 3.16 -3.89 25.58
N HIS A 111 2.90 -3.41 26.79
CA HIS A 111 3.85 -2.61 27.57
C HIS A 111 5.07 -3.41 28.11
N GLY A 112 5.14 -4.72 27.87
CA GLY A 112 6.19 -5.60 28.40
C GLY A 112 7.32 -6.02 27.45
N LEU A 113 7.28 -5.66 26.16
CA LEU A 113 8.28 -6.14 25.17
C LEU A 113 9.37 -5.11 24.83
N SER A 114 9.86 -4.37 25.82
CA SER A 114 10.97 -3.43 25.63
C SER A 114 12.34 -3.93 26.10
N HIS A 115 12.51 -5.16 26.60
CA HIS A 115 13.80 -5.65 27.12
C HIS A 115 14.07 -7.14 26.85
N ALA A 116 14.28 -7.52 25.58
CA ALA A 116 14.97 -8.77 25.23
C ALA A 116 15.55 -8.70 23.81
N ALA A 117 16.61 -7.90 23.66
CA ALA A 117 17.58 -8.02 22.57
C ALA A 117 18.96 -7.72 23.15
N ASN A 118 19.64 -8.79 23.59
CA ASN A 118 21.10 -8.89 23.56
C ASN A 118 21.44 -9.79 22.38
#